data_AF-A0A3D3JIT5-F1
#
_entry.id   AF-A0A3D3JIT5-F1
#
_cell.length_a   1.000
_cell.length_b   1.000
_cell.length_c   1.000
_cell.angle_alpha   90.00
_cell.angle_beta   90.00
_cell.angle_gamma   90.00
#
_symmetry.space_group_name_H-M   'P 1'
#
loop_
_entity.id
_entity.type
_entity.pdbx_description
1 polymer ?
#
loop_
_entity_poly.entity_id
_entity_poly.type
_entity_poly.pdbx_seq_one_letter_code
_entity_poly.pdbx_strand_id
1 'polypeptide(L)'
;MEVIETVVQTLTLIVGVVAIGLGVLQYKRNVQLQTFSEFTHRYDDIITSLPASFGAKLFTVDEKLFDDPAAVRAAHRYFNLCSEEFYLHSKKYVDNKIWDQWKREIEKNVNSPFFERHKETILLNQSDYPDFANFLQSLRKT
;
A
#
# COMPACT_ATOMS: atom_id res chain seq x y z
N MET A 1 -52.57 -12.89 -21.28
CA MET A 1 -52.03 -12.79 -19.91
C MET A 1 -50.63 -13.33 -19.84
N GLU A 2 -50.36 -14.56 -20.32
CA GLU A 2 -49.01 -15.18 -20.30
C GLU A 2 -47.89 -14.30 -20.87
N VAL A 3 -48.07 -13.65 -22.02
CA VAL A 3 -47.04 -12.79 -22.63
C VAL A 3 -46.64 -11.63 -21.69
N ILE A 4 -47.60 -11.05 -20.98
CA ILE A 4 -47.35 -9.95 -20.04
C ILE A 4 -46.53 -10.47 -18.84
N GLU A 5 -46.87 -11.65 -18.33
CA GLU A 5 -46.14 -12.28 -17.23
C GLU A 5 -44.69 -12.61 -17.63
N THR A 6 -44.48 -13.18 -18.82
CA THR A 6 -43.13 -13.46 -19.33
C THR A 6 -42.30 -12.18 -19.49
N VAL A 7 -42.90 -11.10 -19.98
CA VAL A 7 -42.23 -9.79 -20.09
C VAL A 7 -41.86 -9.26 -18.71
N VAL A 8 -42.77 -9.30 -17.74
CA VAL A 8 -42.52 -8.83 -16.37
C VAL A 8 -41.42 -9.65 -15.69
N GLN A 9 -41.44 -10.98 -15.81
CA GLN A 9 -40.40 -11.86 -15.28
C GLN A 9 -39.03 -11.58 -15.91
N THR A 10 -39.00 -11.40 -17.24
CA THR A 10 -37.76 -11.08 -17.96
C THR A 10 -37.19 -9.73 -17.52
N LEU A 11 -38.04 -8.70 -17.40
CA LEU A 11 -37.64 -7.39 -16.90
C LEU A 11 -37.10 -7.46 -15.47
N THR A 12 -37.76 -8.24 -14.60
CA THR A 12 -37.33 -8.43 -13.21
C THR A 12 -35.96 -9.09 -13.14
N LEU A 13 -35.72 -10.11 -13.99
CA LEU A 13 -34.42 -10.76 -14.09
C LEU A 13 -33.34 -9.78 -14.57
N ILE A 14 -33.61 -8.98 -15.60
CA ILE A 14 -32.68 -7.97 -16.11
C ILE A 14 -32.34 -6.95 -15.01
N VAL A 15 -33.35 -6.43 -14.30
CA VAL A 15 -33.15 -5.49 -13.19
C VAL A 15 -32.32 -6.14 -12.09
N GLY A 16 -32.60 -7.39 -11.74
CA GLY A 16 -31.82 -8.16 -10.75
C GLY A 16 -30.35 -8.29 -11.14
N VAL A 17 -30.07 -8.65 -12.40
CA VAL A 17 -28.69 -8.77 -12.92
C VAL A 17 -27.96 -7.42 -12.90
N VAL A 18 -28.63 -6.34 -13.32
CA VAL A 18 -28.05 -4.99 -13.28
C VAL A 18 -27.76 -4.55 -11.84
N ALA A 19 -28.69 -4.79 -10.91
CA ALA A 19 -28.53 -4.45 -9.50
C ALA A 19 -27.35 -5.19 -8.87
N ILE A 20 -27.19 -6.49 -9.16
CA ILE A 20 -26.03 -7.28 -8.73
C ILE A 20 -24.73 -6.70 -9.30
N GLY A 21 -24.71 -6.36 -10.59
CA GLY A 21 -23.55 -5.75 -11.24
C GLY A 21 -23.13 -4.44 -10.56
N LEU A 22 -24.07 -3.54 -10.29
CA LEU A 22 -23.82 -2.30 -9.56
C LEU A 22 -23.35 -2.56 -8.11
N GLY A 23 -23.94 -3.55 -7.44
CA GLY A 23 -23.55 -3.97 -6.09
C GLY A 23 -22.10 -4.44 -6.03
N VAL A 24 -21.66 -5.24 -6.99
CA VAL A 24 -20.26 -5.71 -7.08
C VAL A 24 -19.30 -4.53 -7.30
N LEU A 25 -19.66 -3.57 -8.15
CA LEU A 25 -18.84 -2.37 -8.38
C LEU A 25 -18.71 -1.52 -7.10
N GLN A 26 -19.81 -1.30 -6.39
CA GLN A 26 -19.80 -0.55 -5.13
C GLN A 26 -19.01 -1.29 -4.04
N TYR A 27 -19.17 -2.61 -3.94
CA TYR A 27 -18.42 -3.43 -3.00
C TYR A 27 -16.91 -3.33 -3.25
N LYS A 28 -16.46 -3.47 -4.50
CA LYS A 28 -15.05 -3.29 -4.86
C LYS A 28 -14.51 -1.92 -4.43
N ARG A 29 -15.26 -0.84 -4.70
CA ARG A 29 -14.88 0.50 -4.29
C ARG A 29 -14.78 0.66 -2.77
N ASN A 30 -15.71 0.06 -2.02
CA ASN A 30 -15.68 0.11 -0.56
C ASN A 30 -14.47 -0.62 0.02
N VAL A 31 -14.15 -1.82 -0.50
CA VAL A 31 -12.95 -2.57 -0.09
C VAL A 31 -11.69 -1.74 -0.35
N GLN A 32 -11.58 -1.11 -1.52
CA GLN A 32 -10.44 -0.25 -1.85
C GLN A 32 -10.29 0.94 -0.88
N LEU A 33 -11.40 1.62 -0.55
CA LEU A 33 -11.38 2.73 0.41
C LEU A 33 -11.00 2.27 1.81
N GLN A 34 -11.49 1.10 2.24
CA GLN A 34 -11.13 0.52 3.53
C GLN A 34 -9.64 0.16 3.58
N THR A 35 -9.11 -0.50 2.55
CA THR A 35 -7.68 -0.79 2.44
C THR A 35 -6.86 0.50 2.50
N PHE A 36 -7.24 1.52 1.72
CA PHE A 36 -6.54 2.81 1.75
C PHE A 36 -6.55 3.45 3.15
N SER A 37 -7.70 3.42 3.83
CA SER A 37 -7.83 3.95 5.20
C SER A 37 -6.94 3.19 6.19
N GLU A 38 -6.91 1.86 6.11
CA GLU A 38 -6.09 1.02 6.99
C GLU A 38 -4.60 1.31 6.82
N PHE A 39 -4.11 1.36 5.58
CA PHE A 39 -2.71 1.66 5.32
C PHE A 39 -2.35 3.08 5.74
N THR A 40 -3.24 4.05 5.51
CA THR A 40 -3.04 5.44 5.99
C THR A 40 -2.90 5.47 7.52
N HIS A 41 -3.77 4.78 8.26
CA HIS A 41 -3.67 4.69 9.73
C HIS A 41 -2.33 4.07 10.16
N ARG A 42 -1.91 2.98 9.53
CA ARG A 42 -0.63 2.32 9.84
C ARG A 42 0.57 3.21 9.55
N TYR A 43 0.51 4.07 8.52
CA TYR A 43 1.52 5.10 8.29
C TYR A 43 1.53 6.16 9.38
N ASP A 44 0.37 6.65 9.78
CA ASP A 44 0.24 7.61 10.89
C ASP A 44 0.80 7.01 12.20
N ASP A 45 0.57 5.73 12.47
CA ASP A 45 1.13 5.02 13.63
C ASP A 45 2.66 4.88 13.58
N ILE A 46 3.25 4.84 12.37
CA ILE A 46 4.71 4.84 12.21
C ILE A 46 5.24 6.25 12.49
N ILE A 47 4.63 7.29 11.88
CA ILE A 47 5.07 8.67 12.02
C ILE A 47 4.92 9.16 13.46
N THR A 48 3.79 8.87 14.11
CA THR A 48 3.53 9.27 15.50
C THR A 48 4.40 8.54 16.53
N SER A 49 4.98 7.40 16.15
CA SER A 49 5.96 6.69 17.00
C SER A 49 7.35 7.35 17.03
N LEU A 50 7.61 8.30 16.12
CA LEU A 50 8.88 9.02 16.07
C LEU A 50 8.93 10.16 17.11
N PRO A 51 10.10 10.44 17.68
CA PRO A 51 10.30 11.64 18.48
C PRO A 51 9.98 12.91 17.68
N ALA A 52 9.48 13.95 18.36
CA ALA A 52 9.12 15.22 17.71
C ALA A 52 10.28 15.87 16.92
N SER A 53 11.53 15.55 17.26
CA SER A 53 12.74 16.00 16.55
C SER A 53 12.82 15.53 15.09
N PHE A 54 12.10 14.48 14.71
CA PHE A 54 12.06 13.97 13.33
C PHE A 54 11.05 14.71 12.44
N GLY A 55 10.03 15.34 13.05
CA GLY A 55 8.87 15.86 12.32
C GLY A 55 8.20 14.80 11.43
N ALA A 56 7.50 15.24 10.36
CA ALA A 56 6.86 14.35 9.39
C ALA A 56 7.83 13.73 8.36
N LYS A 57 9.14 13.70 8.64
CA LYS A 57 10.20 13.59 7.62
C LYS A 57 11.23 12.50 7.95
N LEU A 58 10.77 11.27 8.21
CA LEU A 58 11.62 10.12 8.56
C LEU A 58 12.86 9.95 7.66
N PHE A 59 12.69 10.05 6.33
CA PHE A 59 13.75 9.80 5.34
C PHE A 59 14.49 11.06 4.87
N THR A 60 14.18 12.23 5.44
CA THR A 60 14.80 13.53 5.10
C THR A 60 15.26 14.28 6.34
N VAL A 61 15.40 13.58 7.45
CA VAL A 61 15.90 14.09 8.72
C VAL A 61 17.41 14.42 8.61
N ASP A 62 17.91 15.25 9.53
CA ASP A 62 19.36 15.49 9.69
C ASP A 62 20.10 14.15 9.80
N GLU A 63 21.20 13.98 9.05
CA GLU A 63 22.02 12.77 9.03
C GLU A 63 22.50 12.37 10.44
N LYS A 64 22.63 13.33 11.35
CA LYS A 64 22.96 13.09 12.77
C LYS A 64 21.93 12.22 13.50
N LEU A 65 20.70 12.17 13.00
CA LEU A 65 19.60 11.41 13.57
C LEU A 65 19.38 10.07 12.86
N PHE A 66 20.18 9.72 11.85
CA PHE A 66 20.00 8.47 11.12
C PHE A 66 20.20 7.23 11.98
N ASP A 67 21.08 7.29 12.97
CA ASP A 67 21.34 6.14 13.87
C ASP A 67 20.42 6.13 15.10
N ASP A 68 19.47 7.07 15.19
CA ASP A 68 18.50 7.06 16.29
C ASP A 68 17.70 5.74 16.25
N PRO A 69 17.67 4.97 17.35
CA PRO A 69 16.98 3.69 17.37
C PRO A 69 15.50 3.77 17.00
N ALA A 70 14.81 4.88 17.31
CA ALA A 70 13.42 5.08 16.92
C ALA A 70 13.27 5.29 15.41
N ALA A 71 14.18 6.03 14.78
CA ALA A 71 14.20 6.22 13.33
C ALA A 71 14.44 4.91 12.58
N VAL A 72 15.45 4.14 13.02
CA VAL A 72 15.76 2.83 12.42
C VAL A 72 14.58 1.88 12.57
N ARG A 73 13.97 1.78 13.76
CA ARG A 73 12.75 0.96 13.96
C ARG A 73 11.58 1.41 13.09
N ALA A 74 11.34 2.71 12.98
CA ALA A 74 10.28 3.25 12.14
C ALA A 74 10.51 2.94 10.66
N ALA A 75 11.76 3.02 10.19
CA ALA A 75 12.13 2.64 8.82
C ALA A 75 11.91 1.14 8.56
N HIS A 76 12.28 0.26 9.49
CA HIS A 76 11.96 -1.17 9.36
C HIS A 76 10.45 -1.43 9.29
N ARG A 77 9.65 -0.77 10.16
CA ARG A 77 8.18 -0.86 10.11
C ARG A 77 7.63 -0.35 8.78
N TYR A 78 8.18 0.76 8.27
CA TYR A 78 7.82 1.32 6.97
C TYR A 78 8.07 0.32 5.84
N PHE A 79 9.28 -0.24 5.73
CA PHE A 79 9.58 -1.18 4.64
C PHE A 79 8.84 -2.51 4.77
N ASN A 80 8.52 -2.95 6.00
CA ASN A 80 7.61 -4.07 6.19
C ASN A 80 6.18 -3.74 5.70
N LEU A 81 5.69 -2.52 5.94
CA LEU A 81 4.39 -2.11 5.41
C LEU A 81 4.39 -2.09 3.88
N CYS A 82 5.46 -1.58 3.27
CA CYS A 82 5.62 -1.57 1.82
C CYS A 82 5.71 -2.98 1.21
N SER A 83 6.23 -3.97 1.95
CA SER A 83 6.25 -5.37 1.47
C SER A 83 4.83 -5.95 1.39
N GLU A 84 3.97 -5.61 2.35
CA GLU A 84 2.54 -5.97 2.33
C GLU A 84 1.80 -5.27 1.17
N GLU A 85 2.06 -3.99 0.93
CA GLU A 85 1.50 -3.25 -0.24
C GLU A 85 1.91 -3.90 -1.56
N PHE A 86 3.19 -4.26 -1.68
CA PHE A 86 3.73 -4.97 -2.85
C PHE A 86 3.06 -6.34 -3.03
N TYR A 87 2.87 -7.09 -1.94
CA TYR A 87 2.16 -8.36 -1.98
C TYR A 87 0.72 -8.18 -2.48
N LEU A 88 -0.02 -7.21 -1.94
CA LEU A 88 -1.41 -6.93 -2.35
C LEU A 88 -1.52 -6.54 -3.83
N HIS A 89 -0.58 -5.74 -4.34
CA HIS A 89 -0.49 -5.41 -5.76
C HIS A 89 -0.18 -6.63 -6.62
N SER A 90 0.80 -7.46 -6.22
CA SER A 90 1.19 -8.68 -6.94
C SER A 90 0.02 -9.67 -7.09
N LYS A 91 -0.90 -9.68 -6.11
CA LYS A 91 -2.12 -10.50 -6.11
C LYS A 91 -3.33 -9.81 -6.76
N LYS A 92 -3.15 -8.61 -7.31
CA LYS A 92 -4.20 -7.80 -7.97
C LYS A 92 -5.36 -7.40 -7.04
N TYR A 93 -5.11 -7.33 -5.72
CA TYR A 93 -6.09 -6.81 -4.75
C TYR A 93 -6.13 -5.28 -4.76
N VAL A 94 -5.02 -4.65 -5.17
CA VAL A 94 -4.88 -3.20 -5.30
C VAL A 94 -4.76 -2.86 -6.78
N ASP A 95 -5.50 -1.86 -7.24
CA ASP A 95 -5.41 -1.41 -8.62
C ASP A 95 -4.10 -0.67 -8.89
N ASN A 96 -3.72 -0.61 -10.17
CA ASN A 96 -2.46 0.00 -10.58
C ASN A 96 -2.37 1.49 -10.21
N LYS A 97 -3.49 2.22 -10.12
CA LYS A 97 -3.47 3.66 -9.83
C LYS A 97 -3.07 3.92 -8.39
N ILE A 98 -3.62 3.14 -7.45
CA ILE A 98 -3.23 3.18 -6.03
C ILE A 98 -1.78 2.72 -5.89
N TRP A 99 -1.42 1.60 -6.53
CA TRP A 99 -0.06 1.08 -6.49
C TRP A 99 0.98 2.09 -7.01
N ASP A 100 0.71 2.75 -8.13
CA ASP A 100 1.61 3.75 -8.70
C ASP A 100 1.86 4.91 -7.72
N GLN A 101 0.89 5.25 -6.89
CA GLN A 101 1.07 6.25 -5.84
C GLN A 101 2.00 5.76 -4.73
N TRP A 102 1.78 4.56 -4.20
CA TRP A 102 2.65 3.98 -3.17
C TRP A 102 4.06 3.75 -3.70
N LYS A 103 4.21 3.20 -4.90
CA LYS A 103 5.49 2.94 -5.55
C LYS A 103 6.35 4.20 -5.66
N ARG A 104 5.77 5.36 -5.98
CA ARG A 104 6.53 6.62 -6.06
C ARG A 104 7.13 7.02 -4.71
N GLU A 105 6.40 6.86 -3.62
CA GLU A 105 6.91 7.15 -2.28
C GLU A 105 7.97 6.13 -1.85
N ILE A 106 7.76 4.84 -2.17
CA ILE A 106 8.77 3.79 -1.94
C ILE A 106 10.06 4.12 -2.70
N GLU A 107 9.96 4.47 -3.99
CA GLU A 107 11.10 4.85 -4.82
C GLU A 107 11.84 6.05 -4.22
N LYS A 108 11.13 7.07 -3.76
CA LYS A 108 11.73 8.23 -3.12
C LYS A 108 12.49 7.84 -1.84
N ASN A 109 11.89 6.98 -1.01
CA ASN A 109 12.48 6.59 0.27
C ASN A 109 13.64 5.61 0.11
N VAL A 110 13.59 4.69 -0.86
CA VAL A 110 14.69 3.76 -1.16
C VAL A 110 15.92 4.47 -1.73
N ASN A 111 15.73 5.63 -2.37
CA ASN A 111 16.81 6.48 -2.87
C ASN A 111 17.25 7.55 -1.84
N SER A 112 16.80 7.46 -0.58
CA SER A 112 17.21 8.40 0.47
C SER A 112 18.58 8.05 1.07
N PRO A 113 19.36 9.05 1.55
CA PRO A 113 20.60 8.78 2.29
C PRO A 113 20.38 7.91 3.54
N PHE A 114 19.21 8.04 4.18
CA PHE A 114 18.83 7.20 5.32
C PHE A 114 18.77 5.72 4.91
N PHE A 115 18.09 5.41 3.80
CA PHE A 115 18.01 4.04 3.31
C PHE A 115 19.39 3.50 2.94
N GLU A 116 20.21 4.29 2.25
CA GLU A 116 21.56 3.85 1.87
C GLU A 116 22.40 3.44 3.07
N ARG A 117 22.32 4.21 4.17
CA ARG A 117 23.02 3.93 5.42
C ARG A 117 22.57 2.64 6.10
N HIS A 118 21.28 2.30 6.01
CA HIS A 118 20.67 1.15 6.70
C HIS A 118 20.24 0.03 5.77
N LYS A 119 20.68 0.05 4.51
CA LYS A 119 20.20 -0.88 3.46
C LYS A 119 20.38 -2.34 3.84
N GLU A 120 21.50 -2.68 4.46
CA GLU A 120 21.84 -4.07 4.78
C GLU A 120 20.87 -4.64 5.81
N THR A 121 20.59 -3.87 6.88
CA THR A 121 19.65 -4.30 7.92
C THR A 121 18.22 -4.31 7.40
N ILE A 122 17.84 -3.31 6.58
CA ILE A 122 16.49 -3.23 6.01
C ILE A 122 16.25 -4.40 5.06
N LEU A 123 17.17 -4.69 4.14
CA LEU A 123 17.07 -5.80 3.19
C LEU A 123 17.15 -7.16 3.88
N LEU A 124 17.97 -7.31 4.93
CA LEU A 124 18.02 -8.53 5.74
C LEU A 124 16.66 -8.83 6.38
N ASN A 125 15.98 -7.81 6.91
CA ASN A 125 14.62 -7.98 7.44
C ASN A 125 13.57 -8.34 6.39
N GLN A 126 13.89 -8.22 5.10
CA GLN A 126 13.02 -8.63 4.00
C GLN A 126 13.40 -10.02 3.43
N SER A 127 14.25 -10.79 4.10
CA SER A 127 14.70 -12.11 3.62
C SER A 127 13.55 -13.08 3.35
N ASP A 128 12.47 -12.98 4.13
CA ASP A 128 11.28 -13.82 3.99
C ASP A 128 10.42 -13.44 2.77
N TYR A 129 10.70 -12.29 2.15
CA TYR A 129 10.02 -11.74 0.98
C TYR A 129 11.03 -11.38 -0.12
N PRO A 130 11.69 -12.37 -0.75
CA PRO A 130 12.77 -12.14 -1.70
C PRO A 130 12.33 -11.33 -2.92
N ASP A 131 11.09 -11.50 -3.37
CA ASP A 131 10.52 -10.71 -4.48
C ASP A 131 10.47 -9.21 -4.14
N PHE A 132 10.14 -8.87 -2.89
CA PHE A 132 10.11 -7.48 -2.45
C PHE A 132 11.52 -6.90 -2.31
N ALA A 133 12.48 -7.67 -1.79
CA ALA A 133 13.88 -7.25 -1.74
C ALA A 133 14.43 -6.96 -3.14
N ASN A 134 14.14 -7.84 -4.11
CA ASN A 134 14.50 -7.63 -5.52
C ASN A 134 13.81 -6.38 -6.10
N PHE A 135 12.54 -6.18 -5.78
CA PHE A 135 11.81 -4.98 -6.17
C PHE A 135 12.47 -3.70 -5.62
N LEU A 136 12.83 -3.64 -4.34
CA LEU A 136 13.52 -2.49 -3.76
C LEU A 136 14.85 -2.20 -4.48
N GLN A 137 15.61 -3.24 -4.82
CA GLN A 137 16.86 -3.08 -5.57
C GLN A 137 16.60 -2.52 -6.98
N SER A 138 15.53 -2.97 -7.65
CA SER A 138 15.16 -2.50 -8.99
C SER A 138 14.75 -1.02 -9.05
N LEU A 139 14.35 -0.44 -7.91
CA LEU A 139 13.95 0.96 -7.79
C LEU A 139 15.13 1.90 -7.54
N ARG A 140 16.32 1.37 -7.20
CA ARG A 140 17.49 2.19 -6.93
C ARG A 140 18.05 2.73 -8.23
N LYS A 141 18.29 4.04 -8.27
CA LYS A 141 18.98 4.69 -9.39
C LYS A 141 20.46 4.32 -9.32
N THR A 142 21.01 3.84 -10.44
CA THR A 142 22.44 3.55 -10.59
C THR A 142 23.25 4.83 -10.60
#